data_AF-A0AAE9E6N9-F1
#
_entry.id   AF-A0AAE9E6N9-F1
#
_cell.length_a   1.000
_cell.length_b   1.000
_cell.length_c   1.000
_cell.angle_alpha   90.00
_cell.angle_beta   90.00
_cell.angle_gamma   90.00
#
_symmetry.space_group_name_H-M   'P 1'
#
loop_
_entity.id
_entity.type
_entity.pdbx_description
1 polymer ?
#
loop_
_entity_poly.entity_id
_entity_poly.type
_entity_poly.pdbx_seq_one_letter_code
_entity_poly.pdbx_strand_id
1 'polypeptide(L)'
;MKLLHRGKFLQGEADVSLSTINFKENDKIIVMGGKNAMADDAGFKMLMQYEKHNLSNLQKTYDVNLKDVADLERGFLEKPKQVEMGKKLEKKVKFFNEEAERHLETLDGMNIITDATPDNQAKRNREKRKTLINGIQTLLNQNDALLRRLEQYMSILNGDILE
;
A
#
# COMPACT_ATOMS: atom_id res chain seq x y z
N MET A 1 -16.46 0.80 -25.23
CA MET A 1 -16.38 -0.67 -25.26
C MET A 1 -15.76 -1.06 -26.59
N LYS A 2 -14.87 -2.06 -26.66
CA LYS A 2 -14.30 -2.52 -27.95
C LYS A 2 -14.70 -3.97 -28.16
N LEU A 3 -15.48 -4.24 -29.21
CA LEU A 3 -15.89 -5.60 -29.55
C LEU A 3 -14.94 -6.14 -30.62
N LEU A 4 -14.46 -7.36 -30.43
CA LEU A 4 -13.61 -8.06 -31.40
C LEU A 4 -14.33 -9.30 -31.92
N HIS A 5 -14.43 -9.38 -33.24
CA HIS A 5 -15.06 -10.49 -33.96
C HIS A 5 -14.09 -10.96 -35.05
N ARG A 6 -13.77 -12.26 -35.05
CA ARG A 6 -12.89 -12.91 -36.04
C ARG A 6 -11.56 -12.17 -36.30
N GLY A 7 -10.94 -11.66 -35.24
CA GLY A 7 -9.65 -10.95 -35.31
C GLY A 7 -9.73 -9.50 -35.79
N LYS A 8 -10.94 -8.97 -36.06
CA LYS A 8 -11.17 -7.56 -36.41
C LYS A 8 -11.91 -6.85 -35.29
N PHE A 9 -11.52 -5.62 -35.01
CA PHE A 9 -12.26 -4.74 -34.12
C PHE A 9 -13.50 -4.22 -34.85
N LEU A 10 -14.66 -4.35 -34.21
CA LEU A 10 -15.90 -3.76 -34.68
C LEU A 10 -15.80 -2.24 -34.49
N GLN A 11 -15.68 -1.53 -35.60
CA GLN A 11 -15.76 -0.07 -35.67
C GLN A 11 -17.10 0.28 -36.32
N GLY A 12 -18.07 0.70 -35.51
CA GLY A 12 -19.40 1.12 -35.95
C GLY A 12 -20.14 1.79 -34.81
N GLU A 13 -21.03 2.73 -35.15
CA GLU A 13 -22.00 3.34 -34.24
C GLU A 13 -22.97 2.26 -33.70
N ALA A 14 -23.51 2.48 -32.50
CA ALA A 14 -24.36 1.50 -31.79
C ALA A 14 -25.65 1.11 -32.54
N ASP A 15 -26.00 1.85 -33.59
CA ASP A 15 -27.22 1.70 -34.39
C ASP A 15 -27.06 0.83 -35.66
N VAL A 16 -25.87 0.27 -35.92
CA VAL A 16 -25.64 -0.57 -37.10
C VAL A 16 -26.10 -2.00 -36.85
N SER A 17 -26.99 -2.50 -37.72
CA SER A 17 -27.53 -3.86 -37.63
C SER A 17 -26.45 -4.94 -37.76
N LEU A 18 -26.49 -5.95 -36.89
CA LEU A 18 -25.52 -7.08 -36.86
C LEU A 18 -25.50 -7.87 -38.18
N SER A 19 -26.59 -7.84 -38.94
CA SER A 19 -26.72 -8.46 -40.27
C SER A 19 -25.75 -7.84 -41.29
N THR A 20 -25.52 -6.52 -41.22
CA THR A 20 -24.58 -5.80 -42.10
C THR A 20 -23.12 -6.16 -41.82
N ILE A 21 -22.85 -6.68 -40.61
CA ILE A 21 -21.51 -7.06 -40.15
C ILE A 21 -21.25 -8.57 -40.33
N ASN A 22 -22.11 -9.25 -41.09
CA ASN A 22 -21.97 -10.66 -41.45
C ASN A 22 -21.91 -11.60 -40.21
N PHE A 23 -22.61 -11.21 -39.14
CA PHE A 23 -22.77 -12.05 -37.95
C PHE A 23 -23.64 -13.26 -38.26
N LYS A 24 -23.11 -14.45 -37.98
CA LYS A 24 -23.88 -15.70 -38.04
C LYS A 24 -24.30 -16.15 -36.65
N GLU A 25 -25.36 -16.95 -36.62
CA GLU A 25 -25.77 -17.66 -35.41
C GLU A 25 -24.61 -18.56 -34.94
N ASN A 26 -24.24 -18.47 -33.65
CA ASN A 26 -23.06 -19.06 -32.99
C ASN A 26 -21.69 -18.38 -33.21
N ASP A 27 -21.61 -17.16 -33.75
CA ASP A 27 -20.34 -16.44 -33.77
C ASP A 27 -19.89 -16.00 -32.36
N LYS A 28 -18.62 -16.26 -32.04
CA LYS A 28 -18.00 -15.87 -30.76
C LYS A 28 -17.50 -14.43 -30.82
N ILE A 29 -17.93 -13.62 -29.86
CA ILE A 29 -17.50 -12.23 -29.70
C ILE A 29 -16.61 -12.15 -28.46
N ILE A 30 -15.48 -11.44 -28.60
CA ILE A 30 -14.68 -11.06 -27.44
C ILE A 30 -15.01 -9.60 -27.13
N VAL A 31 -15.68 -9.39 -26.00
CA VAL A 31 -15.97 -8.06 -25.48
C VAL A 31 -14.77 -7.58 -24.67
N MET A 32 -14.00 -6.66 -25.23
CA MET A 32 -12.97 -5.96 -24.46
C MET A 32 -13.59 -4.72 -23.81
N GLY A 33 -13.57 -4.69 -22.48
CA GLY A 33 -14.00 -3.54 -21.69
C GLY A 33 -13.32 -2.25 -22.17
N GLY A 34 -14.08 -1.15 -22.20
CA GLY A 34 -13.52 0.15 -22.54
C GLY A 34 -12.50 0.59 -21.49
N LYS A 35 -11.38 1.18 -21.93
CA LYS A 35 -10.33 1.74 -21.04
C LYS A 35 -10.89 2.68 -19.96
N ASN A 36 -12.03 3.31 -20.22
CA ASN A 36 -12.66 4.31 -19.35
C ASN A 36 -13.49 3.71 -18.20
N ALA A 37 -13.97 2.46 -18.30
CA ALA A 37 -14.66 1.80 -17.18
C ALA A 37 -13.70 1.45 -16.02
N MET A 38 -12.39 1.61 -16.22
CA MET A 38 -11.34 1.32 -15.24
C MET A 38 -10.77 2.58 -14.55
N ALA A 39 -11.14 3.78 -15.03
CA ALA A 39 -10.47 5.04 -14.67
C ALA A 39 -11.29 5.97 -13.77
N ASP A 40 -12.61 5.78 -13.66
CA ASP A 40 -13.50 6.77 -13.03
C ASP A 40 -14.04 6.41 -11.64
N ASP A 41 -13.43 5.41 -11.01
CA ASP A 41 -13.81 5.11 -9.65
C ASP A 41 -13.08 6.07 -8.69
N ALA A 42 -13.81 7.05 -8.16
CA ALA A 42 -13.28 8.08 -7.26
C ALA A 42 -12.60 7.45 -6.03
N GLY A 43 -13.15 6.32 -5.54
CA GLY A 43 -12.56 5.55 -4.45
C GLY A 43 -11.17 4.98 -4.78
N PHE A 44 -10.95 4.51 -6.02
CA PHE A 44 -9.65 4.02 -6.46
C PHE A 44 -8.61 5.14 -6.59
N LYS A 45 -9.03 6.32 -7.07
CA LYS A 45 -8.16 7.51 -7.13
C LYS A 45 -7.74 7.97 -5.73
N MET A 46 -8.67 7.98 -4.76
CA MET A 46 -8.37 8.32 -3.37
C MET A 46 -7.36 7.34 -2.74
N LEU A 47 -7.57 6.03 -2.92
CA LEU A 47 -6.61 5.00 -2.48
C LEU A 47 -5.21 5.19 -3.08
N MET A 48 -5.13 5.51 -4.37
CA MET A 48 -3.84 5.70 -5.05
C MET A 48 -3.11 6.97 -4.59
N GLN A 49 -3.86 8.06 -4.33
CA GLN A 49 -3.28 9.28 -3.77
C GLN A 49 -2.78 9.05 -2.34
N TYR A 50 -3.57 8.32 -1.54
CA TYR A 50 -3.20 7.95 -0.18
C TYR A 50 -1.95 7.07 -0.14
N GLU A 51 -1.85 6.06 -1.03
CA GLU A 51 -0.65 5.25 -1.20
C GLU A 51 0.58 6.12 -1.49
N LYS A 52 0.47 7.03 -2.47
CA LYS A 52 1.60 7.86 -2.90
C LYS A 52 2.09 8.80 -1.81
N HIS A 53 1.18 9.41 -1.06
CA HIS A 53 1.56 10.39 -0.04
C HIS A 53 1.96 9.71 1.27
N ASN A 54 1.21 8.71 1.73
CA ASN A 54 1.35 8.22 3.10
C ASN A 54 2.32 7.04 3.17
N LEU A 55 2.22 6.07 2.26
CA LEU A 55 3.12 4.90 2.27
C LEU A 55 4.57 5.30 1.96
N SER A 56 4.77 6.22 1.01
CA SER A 56 6.12 6.71 0.69
C SER A 56 6.76 7.46 1.86
N ASN A 57 5.98 8.25 2.59
CA ASN A 57 6.48 8.98 3.75
C ASN A 57 6.80 8.03 4.91
N LEU A 58 5.92 7.06 5.19
CA LEU A 58 6.20 6.01 6.18
C LEU A 58 7.47 5.24 5.84
N GLN A 59 7.65 4.81 4.59
CA GLN A 59 8.86 4.12 4.16
C GLN A 59 10.12 4.96 4.43
N LYS A 60 10.10 6.25 4.06
CA LYS A 60 11.24 7.15 4.30
C LYS A 60 11.54 7.31 5.79
N THR A 61 10.52 7.48 6.62
CA THR A 61 10.70 7.60 8.08
C THR A 61 11.28 6.31 8.65
N TYR A 62 10.81 5.14 8.20
CA TYR A 62 11.38 3.85 8.58
C TYR A 62 12.86 3.74 8.16
N ASP A 63 13.19 4.08 6.92
CA ASP A 63 14.56 3.99 6.40
C ASP A 63 15.53 4.91 7.17
N VAL A 64 15.07 6.09 7.60
CA VAL A 64 15.85 7.00 8.45
C VAL A 64 16.06 6.39 9.83
N ASN A 65 15.01 5.87 10.47
CA ASN A 65 15.13 5.21 11.77
C ASN A 65 16.06 3.98 11.71
N LEU A 66 16.00 3.22 10.62
CA LEU A 66 16.88 2.06 10.38
C LEU A 66 18.35 2.48 10.30
N LYS A 67 18.65 3.57 9.59
CA LYS A 67 20.01 4.13 9.51
C LYS A 67 20.48 4.65 10.86
N ASP A 68 19.64 5.41 11.56
CA ASP A 68 19.98 5.95 12.88
C ASP A 68 20.31 4.82 13.88
N VAL A 69 19.55 3.72 13.88
CA VAL A 69 19.82 2.54 14.73
C VAL A 69 21.12 1.85 14.31
N ALA A 70 21.35 1.65 13.01
CA ALA A 70 22.58 1.05 12.52
C ALA A 70 23.82 1.90 12.86
N ASP A 71 23.70 3.23 12.81
CA ASP A 71 24.79 4.15 13.17
C ASP A 71 25.04 4.19 14.69
N LEU A 72 23.97 4.07 15.49
CA LEU A 72 24.08 3.93 16.94
C LEU A 72 24.87 2.67 17.32
N GLU A 73 24.58 1.53 16.67
CA GLU A 73 25.27 0.26 16.92
C GLU A 73 26.75 0.26 16.55
N ARG A 74 27.16 1.11 15.59
CA ARG A 74 28.59 1.26 15.25
C ARG A 74 29.41 1.90 16.38
N GLY A 75 28.77 2.49 17.38
CA GLY A 75 29.41 2.84 18.64
C GLY A 75 30.41 3.99 18.57
N PHE A 76 30.30 4.88 17.58
CA PHE A 76 31.21 6.03 17.44
C PHE A 76 31.07 7.10 18.55
N LEU A 77 30.00 7.04 19.35
CA LEU A 77 29.73 7.99 20.43
C LEU A 77 30.14 7.43 21.79
N GLU A 78 30.30 8.31 22.79
CA GLU A 78 30.49 7.90 24.19
C GLU A 78 29.23 7.23 24.75
N LYS A 79 29.39 6.23 25.64
CA LYS A 79 28.28 5.49 26.28
C LYS A 79 27.09 6.36 26.76
N PRO A 80 27.27 7.47 27.50
CA PRO A 80 26.13 8.29 27.93
C PRO A 80 25.36 8.89 26.76
N LYS A 81 26.04 9.29 25.68
CA LYS A 81 25.40 9.84 24.46
C LYS A 81 24.71 8.75 23.65
N GLN A 82 25.24 7.51 23.65
CA GLN A 82 24.57 6.36 23.03
C GLN A 82 23.24 6.06 23.74
N VAL A 83 23.22 6.06 25.08
CA VAL A 83 21.99 5.83 25.85
C VAL A 83 20.96 6.94 25.62
N GLU A 84 21.39 8.21 25.57
CA GLU A 84 20.48 9.32 25.26
C GLU A 84 19.88 9.20 23.85
N MET A 85 20.71 8.89 22.86
CA MET A 85 20.26 8.71 21.48
C MET A 85 19.36 7.48 21.33
N GLY A 86 19.66 6.39 22.04
CA GLY A 86 18.81 5.19 22.05
C GLY A 86 17.42 5.47 22.62
N LYS A 87 17.31 6.21 23.72
CA LYS A 87 16.00 6.66 24.26
C LYS A 87 15.24 7.54 23.26
N LYS A 88 15.95 8.41 22.54
CA LYS A 88 15.33 9.25 21.50
C LYS A 88 14.83 8.41 20.33
N LEU A 89 15.60 7.42 19.90
CA LEU A 89 15.20 6.50 18.83
C LEU A 89 14.02 5.63 19.23
N GLU A 90 14.01 5.08 20.44
CA GLU A 90 12.89 4.31 20.97
C GLU A 90 11.58 5.10 20.89
N LYS A 91 11.62 6.39 21.27
CA LYS A 91 10.47 7.29 21.20
C LYS A 91 10.03 7.55 19.76
N LYS A 92 10.97 7.72 18.82
CA LYS A 92 10.66 7.88 17.38
C LYS A 92 10.04 6.61 16.79
N VAL A 93 10.55 5.44 17.17
CA VAL A 93 10.11 4.13 16.68
C VAL A 93 8.69 3.84 17.20
N LYS A 94 8.40 4.11 18.48
CA LYS A 94 7.05 4.03 19.05
C LYS A 94 6.07 5.00 18.37
N PHE A 95 6.49 6.24 18.14
CA PHE A 95 5.69 7.23 17.40
C PHE A 95 5.38 6.79 15.97
N PHE A 96 6.36 6.16 15.28
CA PHE A 96 6.14 5.61 13.94
C PHE A 96 5.06 4.51 13.95
N ASN A 97 5.04 3.67 14.99
CA ASN A 97 4.03 2.62 15.14
C ASN A 97 2.62 3.23 15.24
N GLU A 98 2.43 4.23 16.10
CA GLU A 98 1.17 4.97 16.22
C GLU A 98 0.74 5.67 14.91
N GLU A 99 1.69 6.25 14.16
CA GLU A 99 1.41 6.91 12.88
C GLU A 99 0.97 5.89 11.82
N ALA A 100 1.64 4.73 11.75
CA ALA A 100 1.27 3.64 10.85
C ALA A 100 -0.08 3.00 11.22
N GLU A 101 -0.39 2.82 12.50
CA GLU A 101 -1.69 2.35 12.97
C GLU A 101 -2.82 3.32 12.62
N ARG A 102 -2.62 4.63 12.82
CA ARG A 102 -3.58 5.67 12.39
C ARG A 102 -3.86 5.58 10.89
N HIS A 103 -2.84 5.25 10.09
CA HIS A 103 -3.02 5.06 8.66
C HIS A 103 -3.81 3.81 8.31
N LEU A 104 -3.69 2.73 9.08
CA LEU A 104 -4.53 1.53 8.96
C LEU A 104 -5.99 1.83 9.30
N GLU A 105 -6.25 2.50 10.42
CA GLU A 105 -7.60 2.90 10.83
C GLU A 105 -8.29 3.76 9.77
N THR A 106 -7.53 4.71 9.19
CA THR A 106 -8.04 5.57 8.12
C THR A 106 -8.39 4.75 6.87
N LEU A 107 -7.58 3.77 6.49
CA LEU A 107 -7.84 2.88 5.35
C LEU A 107 -9.05 1.97 5.58
N ASP A 108 -9.26 1.51 6.80
CA ASP A 108 -10.41 0.68 7.17
C ASP A 108 -11.71 1.50 7.21
N GLY A 109 -11.64 2.76 7.67
CA GLY A 109 -12.75 3.70 7.67
C GLY A 109 -13.11 4.27 6.28
N MET A 110 -12.29 4.06 5.25
CA MET A 110 -12.62 4.49 3.89
C MET A 110 -13.74 3.62 3.30
N ASN A 111 -14.89 4.25 3.07
CA ASN A 111 -16.00 3.68 2.29
C ASN A 111 -15.67 3.75 0.79
N ILE A 112 -15.01 2.70 0.28
CA ILE A 112 -14.55 2.62 -1.12
C ILE A 112 -15.61 1.94 -2.02
N ILE A 113 -16.72 1.49 -1.44
CA ILE A 113 -17.81 0.79 -2.13
C ILE A 113 -19.10 1.48 -1.73
N THR A 114 -19.81 1.97 -2.73
CA THR A 114 -21.16 2.52 -2.61
C THR A 114 -22.12 1.62 -3.37
N ASP A 115 -23.43 1.64 -3.07
CA ASP A 115 -24.44 0.80 -3.76
C ASP A 115 -24.47 0.98 -5.29
N ALA A 116 -23.88 2.06 -5.81
CA ALA A 116 -23.73 2.33 -7.24
C ALA A 116 -22.45 1.76 -7.89
N THR A 117 -21.54 1.12 -7.13
CA THR A 117 -20.28 0.59 -7.68
C THR A 117 -20.46 -0.82 -8.27
N PRO A 118 -20.10 -1.06 -9.53
CA PRO A 118 -20.12 -2.39 -10.12
C PRO A 118 -19.24 -3.39 -9.35
N ASP A 119 -19.68 -4.64 -9.21
CA ASP A 119 -18.99 -5.69 -8.45
C ASP A 119 -17.51 -5.88 -8.83
N ASN A 120 -17.18 -5.74 -10.11
CA ASN A 120 -15.80 -5.85 -10.60
C ASN A 120 -14.90 -4.72 -10.09
N GLN A 121 -15.44 -3.51 -9.97
CA GLN A 121 -14.71 -2.35 -9.42
C GLN A 121 -14.61 -2.45 -7.90
N ALA A 122 -15.69 -2.85 -7.23
CA ALA A 122 -15.71 -3.12 -5.79
C ALA A 122 -14.66 -4.17 -5.40
N LYS A 123 -14.52 -5.26 -6.18
CA LYS A 123 -13.50 -6.29 -5.96
C LYS A 123 -12.09 -5.72 -6.08
N ARG A 124 -11.80 -4.95 -7.13
CA ARG A 124 -10.49 -4.31 -7.35
C ARG A 124 -10.14 -3.34 -6.23
N ASN A 125 -11.10 -2.54 -5.77
CA ASN A 125 -10.91 -1.58 -4.69
C ASN A 125 -10.60 -2.29 -3.36
N ARG A 126 -11.30 -3.40 -3.07
CA ARG A 126 -11.00 -4.27 -1.91
C ARG A 126 -9.61 -4.87 -1.99
N GLU A 127 -9.22 -5.39 -3.16
CA GLU A 127 -7.89 -5.96 -3.37
C GLU A 127 -6.80 -4.91 -3.19
N LYS A 128 -6.97 -3.71 -3.76
CA LYS A 128 -6.01 -2.61 -3.60
C LYS A 128 -5.88 -2.17 -2.15
N ARG A 129 -7.00 -1.98 -1.43
CA ARG A 129 -6.98 -1.69 0.01
C ARG A 129 -6.23 -2.77 0.80
N LYS A 130 -6.49 -4.05 0.51
CA LYS A 130 -5.77 -5.16 1.15
C LYS A 130 -4.26 -5.09 0.88
N THR A 131 -3.84 -4.78 -0.35
CA THR A 131 -2.42 -4.62 -0.66
C THR A 131 -1.78 -3.49 0.15
N LEU A 132 -2.46 -2.34 0.29
CA LEU A 132 -1.97 -1.24 1.12
C LEU A 132 -1.86 -1.64 2.59
N ILE A 133 -2.90 -2.27 3.15
CA ILE A 133 -2.92 -2.75 4.54
C ILE A 133 -1.75 -3.71 4.79
N ASN A 134 -1.56 -4.70 3.92
CA ASN A 134 -0.46 -5.66 4.03
C ASN A 134 0.91 -4.98 3.95
N GLY A 135 1.04 -3.94 3.12
CA GLY A 135 2.25 -3.12 3.04
C GLY A 135 2.57 -2.40 4.34
N ILE A 136 1.57 -1.75 4.96
CA ILE A 136 1.74 -1.07 6.25
C ILE A 136 2.03 -2.07 7.36
N GLN A 137 1.34 -3.21 7.41
CA GLN A 137 1.59 -4.27 8.39
C GLN A 137 3.01 -4.84 8.25
N THR A 138 3.52 -4.97 7.04
CA THR A 138 4.91 -5.40 6.81
C THR A 138 5.90 -4.40 7.41
N LEU A 139 5.65 -3.10 7.25
CA LEU A 139 6.46 -2.04 7.85
C LEU A 139 6.37 -2.02 9.37
N LEU A 140 5.18 -2.24 9.93
CA LEU A 140 4.98 -2.38 11.37
C LEU A 140 5.79 -3.54 11.95
N ASN A 141 5.71 -4.72 11.34
CA ASN A 141 6.48 -5.89 11.77
C ASN A 141 8.00 -5.63 11.72
N GLN A 142 8.46 -4.93 10.68
CA GLN A 142 9.87 -4.55 10.54
C GLN A 142 10.28 -3.51 11.59
N ASN A 143 9.38 -2.60 11.95
CA ASN A 143 9.59 -1.60 13.00
C ASN A 143 9.64 -2.25 14.39
N ASP A 144 8.77 -3.22 14.68
CA ASP A 144 8.81 -3.98 15.93
C ASP A 144 10.10 -4.78 16.09
N ALA A 145 10.59 -5.39 15.01
CA ALA A 145 11.88 -6.07 15.01
C ALA A 145 13.05 -5.10 15.30
N LEU A 146 12.97 -3.88 14.74
CA LEU A 146 13.94 -2.83 15.00
C LEU A 146 13.87 -2.30 16.44
N LEU A 147 12.67 -2.15 17.00
CA LEU A 147 12.47 -1.76 18.39
C LEU A 147 13.08 -2.78 19.34
N ARG A 148 12.80 -4.08 19.14
CA ARG A 148 13.40 -5.16 19.94
C ARG A 148 14.92 -5.16 19.88
N ARG A 149 15.48 -4.95 18.69
CA ARG A 149 16.93 -4.85 18.50
C ARG A 149 17.53 -3.67 19.26
N LEU A 150 16.87 -2.52 19.21
CA LEU A 150 17.28 -1.33 19.95
C LEU A 150 17.19 -1.54 21.48
N GLU A 151 16.10 -2.13 21.97
CA GLU A 151 15.91 -2.43 23.40
C GLU A 151 16.97 -3.41 23.92
N GLN A 152 17.30 -4.45 23.15
CA GLN A 152 18.38 -5.38 23.47
C GLN A 152 19.74 -4.67 23.55
N TYR A 153 20.05 -3.83 22.55
CA TYR A 153 21.30 -3.07 22.53
C TYR A 153 21.41 -2.11 23.73
N MET A 154 20.30 -1.46 24.09
CA MET A 154 20.22 -0.57 25.24
C MET A 154 20.38 -1.30 26.57
N SER A 155 19.82 -2.50 26.71
CA SER A 155 19.98 -3.35 27.89
C SER A 155 21.44 -3.79 28.09
N ILE A 156 22.13 -4.16 27.00
CA ILE A 156 23.57 -4.46 27.01
C ILE A 156 24.39 -3.22 27.43
N LEU A 157 24.06 -2.05 26.87
CA LEU A 157 24.75 -0.79 27.18
C LEU A 157 24.62 -0.35 28.64
N ASN A 158 23.46 -0.60 29.24
CA ASN A 158 23.19 -0.27 30.64
C ASN A 158 23.81 -1.27 31.62
N GLY A 159 24.35 -2.40 31.12
CA GLY A 159 24.98 -3.42 31.96
C GLY A 159 24.01 -4.38 32.63
N ASP A 160 22.78 -4.50 32.12
CA ASP A 160 21.76 -5.40 32.68
C ASP A 160 21.97 -6.89 32.31
N ILE A 161 22.98 -7.19 31.49
CA ILE A 161 23.46 -8.56 31.25
C ILE A 161 24.79 -8.74 31.99
N LEU A 162 24.70 -9.21 33.23
CA LEU A 162 25.77 -9.98 33.86
C LEU A 162 25.95 -11.27 33.04
N GLU A 163 27.20 -11.61 32.73
CA GLU A 163 27.62 -12.85 32.08
C GLU A 163 26.88 -14.10 32.58
#